data_AF-A0A942UCJ3-F1
#
_entry.id   AF-A0A942UCJ3-F1
#
_cell.length_a   1.000
_cell.length_b   1.000
_cell.length_c   1.000
_cell.angle_alpha   90.00
_cell.angle_beta   90.00
_cell.angle_gamma   90.00
#
_symmetry.space_group_name_H-M   'P 1'
#
loop_
_entity.id
_entity.type
_entity.pdbx_description
1 polymer ?
#
loop_
_entity_poly.entity_id
_entity_poly.type
_entity_poly.pdbx_seq_one_letter_code
_entity_poly.pdbx_strand_id
1 'polypeptide(L)'
;MSKFKEKTALEHFLRNSVWPAYVGCTWAILYAVFVRFLEAAGGGIISMNGQFEDPKALSMASYIAGVVIMFCGFCLLGLVKPWGKVVPRWMPVISGRKIHPLIMLTPTLIGTAFLLAHAVSGILTKAFFLSRIITIDFPGWIQLNTQSLALWDLFFYEPWFLIMGLLAGLSAVHYALNSNIRFTVIRRFTIYYLLFVLLLIILFVIGTIFKF
;
A
#
# COMPACT_ATOMS: atom_id res chain seq x y z
N MET A 1 19.53 31.26 -26.89
CA MET A 1 20.01 29.88 -26.68
C MET A 1 19.42 29.35 -25.37
N SER A 2 18.34 28.55 -25.45
CA SER A 2 17.72 27.98 -24.26
C SER A 2 18.60 26.86 -23.71
N LYS A 3 18.98 26.97 -22.43
CA LYS A 3 19.62 25.88 -21.68
C LYS A 3 18.60 24.74 -21.57
N PHE A 4 18.62 23.79 -22.50
CA PHE A 4 18.08 22.45 -22.24
C PHE A 4 18.96 21.85 -21.14
N LYS A 5 18.51 22.02 -19.90
CA LYS A 5 19.13 21.36 -18.75
C LYS A 5 18.95 19.87 -18.96
N GLU A 6 20.03 19.15 -19.26
CA GLU A 6 20.01 17.69 -19.36
C GLU A 6 19.30 17.12 -18.14
N LYS A 7 18.24 16.34 -18.39
CA LYS A 7 17.55 15.63 -17.32
C LYS A 7 18.47 14.51 -16.86
N THR A 8 18.61 14.37 -15.54
CA THR A 8 19.36 13.23 -14.98
C THR A 8 18.75 11.90 -15.46
N ALA A 9 19.58 10.87 -15.64
CA ALA A 9 19.12 9.54 -16.06
C ALA A 9 17.98 9.01 -15.16
N LEU A 10 18.05 9.28 -13.86
CA LEU A 10 17.00 8.94 -12.89
C LEU A 10 15.67 9.67 -13.17
N GLU A 11 15.70 10.99 -13.43
CA GLU A 11 14.48 11.74 -13.77
C GLU A 11 13.85 11.18 -15.04
N HIS A 12 14.65 10.88 -16.06
CA HIS A 12 14.17 10.30 -17.31
C HIS A 12 13.51 8.94 -17.08
N PHE A 13 14.17 8.05 -16.33
CA PHE A 13 13.64 6.73 -15.97
C PHE A 13 12.31 6.83 -15.22
N LEU A 14 12.23 7.63 -14.16
CA LEU A 14 11.03 7.77 -13.33
C LEU A 14 9.85 8.37 -14.13
N ARG A 15 10.12 9.33 -15.01
CA ARG A 15 9.10 9.96 -15.86
C ARG A 15 8.47 8.99 -16.86
N ASN A 16 9.22 7.98 -17.30
CA ASN A 16 8.76 7.00 -18.29
C ASN A 16 8.30 5.67 -17.66
N SER A 17 8.52 5.48 -16.37
CA SER A 17 8.17 4.26 -15.64
C SER A 17 6.67 4.19 -15.31
N VAL A 18 5.85 3.79 -16.30
CA VAL A 18 4.42 3.50 -16.10
C VAL A 18 4.16 2.10 -15.53
N TRP A 19 5.13 1.20 -15.68
CA TRP A 19 5.03 -0.19 -15.25
C TRP A 19 4.65 -0.38 -13.76
N PRO A 20 5.07 0.46 -12.79
CA PRO A 20 4.72 0.24 -11.39
C PRO A 20 3.21 0.32 -11.14
N ALA A 21 2.48 1.12 -11.93
CA ALA A 21 1.04 1.25 -11.79
C ALA A 21 0.32 0.00 -12.30
N TYR A 22 0.77 -0.56 -13.43
CA TYR A 22 0.19 -1.80 -13.97
C TYR A 22 0.50 -2.99 -13.08
N VAL A 23 1.78 -3.15 -12.70
CA VAL A 23 2.20 -4.21 -11.78
C VAL A 23 1.52 -4.05 -10.44
N GLY A 24 1.43 -2.83 -9.90
CA GLY A 24 0.73 -2.54 -8.65
C GLY A 24 -0.77 -2.87 -8.70
N CYS A 25 -1.46 -2.54 -9.80
CA CYS A 25 -2.85 -2.93 -9.99
C CYS A 25 -3.01 -4.46 -9.99
N THR A 26 -2.18 -5.18 -10.75
CA THR A 26 -2.19 -6.64 -10.78
C THR A 26 -1.87 -7.23 -9.41
N TRP A 27 -0.87 -6.70 -8.71
CA TRP A 27 -0.46 -7.13 -7.37
C TRP A 27 -1.58 -6.95 -6.33
N ALA A 28 -2.31 -5.83 -6.40
CA ALA A 28 -3.48 -5.59 -5.55
C ALA A 28 -4.64 -6.56 -5.85
N ILE A 29 -4.91 -6.85 -7.12
CA ILE A 29 -5.94 -7.82 -7.52
C ILE A 29 -5.57 -9.22 -7.03
N LEU A 30 -4.31 -9.63 -7.21
CA LEU A 30 -3.83 -10.92 -6.74
C LEU A 30 -4.01 -11.04 -5.22
N TYR A 31 -3.69 -10.00 -4.46
CA TYR A 31 -3.92 -9.99 -3.01
C TYR A 31 -5.40 -10.07 -2.65
N ALA A 32 -6.22 -9.24 -3.28
CA ALA A 32 -7.66 -9.19 -3.02
C ALA A 32 -8.30 -10.56 -3.26
N VAL A 33 -7.93 -11.23 -4.35
CA VAL A 33 -8.48 -12.55 -4.71
C VAL A 33 -7.90 -13.65 -3.85
N PHE A 34 -6.59 -13.86 -3.89
CA PHE A 34 -5.96 -15.05 -3.30
C PHE A 34 -5.83 -14.98 -1.78
N VAL A 35 -5.86 -13.78 -1.21
CA VAL A 35 -5.72 -13.61 0.23
C VAL A 35 -7.08 -13.25 0.81
N ARG A 36 -7.62 -12.08 0.46
CA ARG A 36 -8.81 -11.55 1.15
C ARG A 36 -10.12 -12.24 0.78
N PHE A 37 -10.38 -12.53 -0.49
CA PHE A 37 -11.61 -13.21 -0.89
C PHE A 37 -11.58 -14.71 -0.57
N LEU A 38 -10.42 -15.36 -0.64
CA LEU A 38 -10.28 -16.74 -0.14
C LEU A 38 -10.43 -16.82 1.38
N GLU A 39 -9.86 -15.88 2.15
CA GLU A 39 -10.12 -15.74 3.59
C GLU A 39 -11.62 -15.58 3.88
N ALA A 40 -12.29 -14.70 3.14
CA ALA A 40 -13.72 -14.45 3.30
C ALA A 40 -14.56 -15.70 2.98
N ALA A 41 -14.29 -16.36 1.86
CA ALA A 41 -15.00 -17.57 1.46
C ALA A 41 -14.75 -18.75 2.42
N GLY A 42 -13.54 -18.86 2.98
CA GLY A 42 -13.15 -19.91 3.91
C GLY A 42 -13.48 -19.63 5.37
N GLY A 43 -14.09 -18.50 5.72
CA GLY A 43 -14.36 -18.11 7.11
C GLY A 43 -13.11 -18.02 7.99
N GLY A 44 -11.96 -17.67 7.40
CA GLY A 44 -10.65 -17.64 8.06
C GLY A 44 -9.92 -18.99 8.13
N ILE A 45 -10.58 -20.12 7.85
CA ILE A 45 -10.04 -21.48 8.05
C ILE A 45 -8.97 -21.85 7.02
N ILE A 46 -9.04 -21.31 5.80
CA ILE A 46 -8.17 -21.69 4.68
C ILE A 46 -6.84 -20.91 4.68
N SER A 47 -6.80 -19.74 5.33
CA SER A 47 -5.63 -18.84 5.30
C SER A 47 -5.04 -18.52 6.67
N MET A 48 -5.77 -18.76 7.76
CA MET A 48 -5.28 -18.47 9.10
C MET A 48 -5.31 -19.73 9.95
N ASN A 49 -4.17 -20.06 10.54
CA ASN A 49 -3.95 -21.26 11.37
C ASN A 49 -4.63 -21.14 12.74
N GLY A 50 -5.94 -20.88 12.77
CA GLY A 50 -6.71 -20.71 13.99
C GLY A 50 -8.22 -20.58 13.78
N GLN A 51 -8.95 -20.63 14.89
CA GLN A 51 -10.40 -20.41 14.94
C GLN A 51 -10.71 -19.09 15.65
N PHE A 52 -11.44 -18.21 14.98
CA PHE A 52 -11.91 -16.94 15.54
C PHE A 52 -13.19 -17.11 16.37
N GLU A 53 -13.38 -16.23 17.35
CA GLU A 53 -14.60 -16.16 18.15
C GLU A 53 -15.86 -15.82 17.32
N ASP A 54 -15.73 -14.93 16.33
CA ASP A 54 -16.80 -14.62 15.36
C ASP A 54 -16.30 -14.77 13.91
N PRO A 55 -16.46 -15.97 13.31
CA PRO A 55 -16.05 -16.25 11.94
C PRO A 55 -16.80 -15.40 10.89
N LYS A 56 -18.04 -14.97 11.17
CA LYS A 56 -18.84 -14.18 10.23
C LYS A 56 -18.34 -12.75 10.15
N ALA A 57 -18.01 -12.15 11.30
CA ALA A 57 -17.42 -10.81 11.34
C ALA A 57 -16.08 -10.77 10.59
N LEU A 58 -15.22 -11.77 10.79
CA LEU A 58 -13.96 -11.89 10.07
C LEU A 58 -14.18 -12.02 8.55
N SER A 59 -15.10 -12.90 8.13
CA SER A 59 -15.42 -13.08 6.72
C SER A 59 -15.86 -11.78 6.06
N MET A 60 -16.71 -11.00 6.73
CA MET A 60 -17.18 -9.72 6.22
C MET A 60 -16.03 -8.70 6.15
N ALA A 61 -15.20 -8.63 7.19
CA ALA A 61 -14.03 -7.74 7.22
C ALA A 61 -13.05 -8.06 6.09
N SER A 62 -12.71 -9.33 5.88
CA SER A 62 -11.83 -9.76 4.77
C SER A 62 -12.46 -9.45 3.41
N TYR A 63 -13.77 -9.65 3.23
CA TYR A 63 -14.44 -9.29 1.98
C TYR A 63 -14.35 -7.78 1.69
N ILE A 64 -14.71 -6.93 2.67
CA ILE A 64 -14.64 -5.47 2.53
C ILE A 64 -13.20 -5.03 2.24
N ALA A 65 -12.22 -5.58 2.97
CA ALA A 65 -10.80 -5.30 2.74
C ALA A 65 -10.37 -5.67 1.31
N GLY A 66 -10.80 -6.84 0.81
CA GLY A 66 -10.52 -7.26 -0.56
C GLY A 66 -11.08 -6.29 -1.61
N VAL A 67 -12.33 -5.84 -1.45
CA VAL A 67 -12.94 -4.84 -2.35
C VAL A 67 -12.18 -3.52 -2.33
N VAL A 68 -11.84 -3.01 -1.14
CA VAL A 68 -11.10 -1.75 -0.98
C VAL A 68 -9.72 -1.85 -1.62
N ILE A 69 -8.99 -2.95 -1.39
CA ILE A 69 -7.66 -3.16 -1.96
C ILE A 69 -7.73 -3.23 -3.49
N MET A 70 -8.70 -3.96 -4.04
CA MET A 70 -8.91 -4.05 -5.48
C MET A 70 -9.23 -2.67 -6.08
N PHE A 71 -10.07 -1.88 -5.43
CA PHE A 71 -10.37 -0.50 -5.83
C PHE A 71 -9.11 0.37 -5.82
N CYS A 72 -8.31 0.32 -4.74
CA CYS A 72 -7.02 1.02 -4.67
C CYS A 72 -6.06 0.59 -5.80
N GLY A 73 -6.04 -0.71 -6.14
CA GLY A 73 -5.31 -1.24 -7.29
C GLY A 73 -5.73 -0.58 -8.61
N PHE A 74 -7.03 -0.52 -8.87
CA PHE A 74 -7.56 0.18 -10.06
C PHE A 74 -7.27 1.68 -10.04
N CYS A 75 -7.28 2.33 -8.88
CA CYS A 75 -6.89 3.73 -8.74
C CYS A 75 -5.45 3.99 -9.20
N LEU A 76 -4.53 3.02 -9.09
CA LEU A 76 -3.17 3.16 -9.62
C LEU A 76 -3.14 3.32 -11.15
N LEU A 77 -4.06 2.68 -11.87
CA LEU A 77 -4.20 2.91 -13.31
C LEU A 77 -4.64 4.35 -13.62
N GLY A 78 -5.34 5.00 -12.69
CA GLY A 78 -5.63 6.43 -12.68
C GLY A 78 -4.36 7.29 -12.83
N LEU A 79 -3.26 6.90 -12.19
CA LEU A 79 -2.01 7.66 -12.17
C LEU A 79 -1.22 7.60 -13.48
N VAL A 80 -1.56 6.70 -14.41
CA VAL A 80 -0.82 6.57 -15.69
C VAL A 80 -1.66 6.86 -16.93
N LYS A 81 -2.98 6.91 -16.79
CA LYS A 81 -3.91 7.11 -17.91
C LYS A 81 -4.55 8.51 -17.85
N PRO A 82 -5.16 9.00 -18.95
CA PRO A 82 -5.70 10.36 -19.03
C PRO A 82 -6.79 10.70 -18.01
N TRP A 83 -7.60 9.69 -17.63
CA TRP A 83 -8.69 9.83 -16.64
C TRP A 83 -8.26 10.30 -15.24
N GLY A 84 -6.99 10.15 -14.84
CA GLY A 84 -6.49 10.71 -13.58
C GLY A 84 -6.06 12.18 -13.67
N LYS A 85 -6.12 12.79 -14.85
CA LYS A 85 -5.82 14.22 -15.07
C LYS A 85 -7.02 14.99 -15.57
N VAL A 86 -7.94 14.32 -16.27
CA VAL A 86 -9.15 14.92 -16.84
C VAL A 86 -10.30 13.99 -16.58
N VAL A 87 -11.39 14.54 -16.07
CA VAL A 87 -12.62 13.77 -15.83
C VAL A 87 -13.16 13.22 -17.16
N PRO A 88 -13.48 11.91 -17.24
CA PRO A 88 -14.03 11.32 -18.46
C PRO A 88 -15.27 12.03 -18.98
N ARG A 89 -15.42 12.07 -20.31
CA ARG A 89 -16.51 12.84 -20.96
C ARG A 89 -17.91 12.33 -20.66
N TRP A 90 -18.03 11.06 -20.26
CA TRP A 90 -19.30 10.41 -19.92
C TRP A 90 -19.85 10.81 -18.55
N MET A 91 -19.08 11.48 -17.69
CA MET A 91 -19.57 11.93 -16.38
C MET A 91 -20.41 13.20 -16.49
N PRO A 92 -21.72 13.16 -16.18
CA PRO A 92 -22.65 14.22 -16.57
C PRO A 92 -22.40 15.59 -15.93
N VAL A 93 -21.77 15.66 -14.74
CA VAL A 93 -21.67 16.92 -13.96
C VAL A 93 -20.30 17.60 -14.08
N ILE A 94 -19.22 16.83 -14.24
CA ILE A 94 -17.84 17.34 -14.17
C ILE A 94 -16.97 16.94 -15.37
N SER A 95 -17.60 16.42 -16.43
CA SER A 95 -16.95 16.03 -17.69
C SER A 95 -15.95 17.07 -18.20
N GLY A 96 -14.77 16.60 -18.60
CA GLY A 96 -13.74 17.42 -19.24
C GLY A 96 -12.97 18.36 -18.32
N ARG A 97 -13.31 18.46 -17.03
CA ARG A 97 -12.56 19.27 -16.07
C ARG A 97 -11.21 18.67 -15.75
N LYS A 98 -10.19 19.51 -15.61
CA LYS A 98 -8.86 19.10 -15.16
C LYS A 98 -8.91 18.77 -13.66
N ILE A 99 -8.36 17.62 -13.29
CA ILE A 99 -8.23 17.17 -11.91
C ILE A 99 -6.94 17.77 -11.36
N HIS A 100 -7.02 18.40 -10.19
CA HIS A 100 -5.83 18.92 -9.52
C HIS A 100 -4.92 17.76 -9.10
N PRO A 101 -3.60 17.77 -9.40
CA PRO A 101 -2.72 16.63 -9.15
C PRO A 101 -2.72 16.11 -7.71
N LEU A 102 -2.92 17.01 -6.73
CA LEU A 102 -2.98 16.62 -5.31
C LEU A 102 -4.17 15.70 -4.99
N ILE A 103 -5.26 15.74 -5.76
CA ILE A 103 -6.43 14.86 -5.53
C ILE A 103 -6.04 13.39 -5.71
N MET A 104 -5.17 13.09 -6.67
CA MET A 104 -4.66 11.73 -6.87
C MET A 104 -3.44 11.45 -5.98
N LEU A 105 -2.52 12.42 -5.85
CA LEU A 105 -1.28 12.21 -5.10
C LEU A 105 -1.50 12.00 -3.61
N THR A 106 -2.35 12.80 -2.96
CA THR A 106 -2.55 12.74 -1.51
C THR A 106 -3.03 11.35 -1.04
N PRO A 107 -4.13 10.78 -1.56
CA PRO A 107 -4.55 9.45 -1.14
C PRO A 107 -3.54 8.36 -1.50
N THR A 108 -2.87 8.46 -2.66
CA THR A 108 -1.81 7.49 -3.01
C THR A 108 -0.62 7.56 -2.06
N LEU A 109 -0.18 8.75 -1.65
CA LEU A 109 0.92 8.92 -0.71
C LEU A 109 0.54 8.51 0.72
N ILE A 110 -0.70 8.77 1.14
CA ILE A 110 -1.20 8.26 2.43
C ILE A 110 -1.22 6.73 2.41
N GLY A 111 -1.81 6.12 1.37
CA GLY A 111 -1.84 4.67 1.20
C GLY A 111 -0.43 4.07 1.15
N THR A 112 0.50 4.70 0.41
CA THR A 112 1.90 4.28 0.36
C THR A 112 2.55 4.32 1.74
N ALA A 113 2.32 5.39 2.51
CA ALA A 113 2.91 5.53 3.84
C ALA A 113 2.36 4.46 4.79
N PHE A 114 1.05 4.23 4.76
CA PHE A 114 0.40 3.18 5.54
C PHE A 114 0.93 1.79 5.17
N LEU A 115 1.03 1.46 3.88
CA LEU A 115 1.52 0.16 3.41
C LEU A 115 2.96 -0.10 3.84
N LEU A 116 3.85 0.89 3.69
CA LEU A 116 5.25 0.77 4.12
C LEU A 116 5.35 0.68 5.64
N ALA A 117 4.59 1.49 6.37
CA ALA A 117 4.58 1.45 7.83
C ALA A 117 4.07 0.11 8.37
N HIS A 118 2.94 -0.37 7.83
CA HIS A 118 2.37 -1.67 8.16
C HIS A 118 3.36 -2.81 7.88
N ALA A 119 3.91 -2.87 6.67
CA ALA A 119 4.84 -3.92 6.27
C ALA A 119 6.11 -3.96 7.14
N VAL A 120 6.77 -2.83 7.32
CA VAL A 120 8.05 -2.78 8.05
C VAL A 120 7.84 -3.02 9.54
N SER A 121 6.81 -2.39 10.14
CA SER A 121 6.49 -2.64 11.55
C SER A 121 6.12 -4.10 11.78
N GLY A 122 5.32 -4.69 10.90
CA GLY A 122 5.00 -6.10 10.89
C GLY A 122 6.25 -6.99 10.86
N ILE A 123 7.13 -6.80 9.87
CA ILE A 123 8.39 -7.56 9.77
C ILE A 123 9.19 -7.48 11.07
N LEU A 124 9.37 -6.29 11.63
CA LEU A 124 10.14 -6.08 12.86
C LEU A 124 9.50 -6.78 14.06
N THR A 125 8.20 -6.59 14.26
CA THR A 125 7.48 -7.18 15.39
C THR A 125 7.47 -8.71 15.30
N LYS A 126 7.22 -9.30 14.11
CA LYS A 126 7.23 -10.76 13.95
C LYS A 126 8.64 -11.34 14.10
N ALA A 127 9.67 -10.66 13.62
CA ALA A 127 11.06 -11.05 13.85
C ALA A 127 11.40 -11.07 15.35
N PHE A 128 11.04 -10.01 16.10
CA PHE A 128 11.25 -9.95 17.54
C PHE A 128 10.46 -10.99 18.33
N PHE A 129 9.24 -11.30 17.87
CA PHE A 129 8.43 -12.36 18.45
C PHE A 129 9.06 -13.75 18.23
N LEU A 130 9.51 -14.05 17.00
CA LEU A 130 10.19 -15.30 16.68
C LEU A 130 11.53 -15.45 17.42
N SER A 131 12.23 -14.35 17.69
CA SER A 131 13.43 -14.34 18.52
C SER A 131 13.16 -14.34 20.02
N ARG A 132 11.89 -14.44 20.45
CA ARG A 132 11.45 -14.46 21.85
C ARG A 132 11.82 -13.20 22.66
N ILE A 133 11.98 -12.06 21.99
CA ILE A 133 12.25 -10.77 22.64
C ILE A 133 10.95 -10.15 23.17
N ILE A 134 9.86 -10.32 22.42
CA ILE A 134 8.53 -9.80 22.77
C ILE A 134 7.48 -10.90 22.74
N THR A 135 6.38 -10.68 23.46
CA THR A 135 5.16 -11.50 23.40
C THR A 135 4.06 -10.72 22.72
N ILE A 136 3.43 -11.30 21.70
CA ILE A 136 2.27 -10.72 21.02
C ILE A 136 1.03 -11.46 21.48
N ASP A 137 0.06 -10.72 22.03
CA ASP A 137 -1.24 -11.26 22.34
C ASP A 137 -2.17 -11.09 21.14
N PHE A 138 -2.88 -12.15 20.79
CA PHE A 138 -3.85 -12.18 19.69
C PHE A 138 -5.26 -12.32 20.28
N PRO A 139 -5.89 -11.22 20.71
CA PRO A 139 -7.25 -11.26 21.23
C PRO A 139 -8.26 -11.69 20.13
N GLY A 140 -9.32 -12.40 20.52
CA GLY A 140 -10.38 -12.85 19.61
C GLY A 140 -10.17 -14.22 18.94
N TRP A 141 -9.10 -14.93 19.31
CA TRP A 141 -8.77 -16.27 18.81
C TRP A 141 -9.02 -17.34 19.87
N ILE A 142 -9.75 -18.39 19.51
CA ILE A 142 -10.03 -19.55 20.35
C ILE A 142 -8.85 -20.53 20.36
N GLN A 143 -8.25 -20.77 19.19
CA GLN A 143 -7.03 -21.55 19.01
C GLN A 143 -6.18 -20.88 17.95
N LEU A 144 -4.88 -20.67 18.21
CA LEU A 144 -3.97 -20.04 17.26
C LEU A 144 -2.55 -20.59 17.42
N ASN A 145 -1.98 -21.10 16.33
CA ASN A 145 -0.55 -21.37 16.28
C ASN A 145 0.20 -20.07 15.95
N THR A 146 0.62 -19.36 16.99
CA THR A 146 1.26 -18.04 16.89
C THR A 146 2.59 -18.07 16.14
N GLN A 147 3.37 -19.16 16.24
CA GLN A 147 4.64 -19.29 15.50
C GLN A 147 4.40 -19.45 14.01
N SER A 148 3.48 -20.33 13.62
CA SER A 148 3.15 -20.55 12.22
C SER A 148 2.52 -19.30 11.59
N LEU A 149 1.65 -18.61 12.33
CA LEU A 149 1.09 -17.31 11.90
C LEU A 149 2.20 -16.27 11.70
N ALA A 150 3.10 -16.12 12.67
CA ALA A 150 4.19 -15.13 12.57
C ALA A 150 5.13 -15.41 11.38
N LEU A 151 5.42 -16.68 11.07
CA LEU A 151 6.20 -17.06 9.91
C LEU A 151 5.47 -16.75 8.60
N TRP A 152 4.17 -17.08 8.54
CA TRP A 152 3.34 -16.78 7.38
C TRP A 152 3.24 -15.27 7.12
N ASP A 153 3.05 -14.48 8.18
CA ASP A 153 3.05 -13.02 8.09
C ASP A 153 4.41 -12.51 7.57
N LEU A 154 5.50 -12.94 8.20
CA LEU A 154 6.85 -12.45 7.91
C LEU A 154 7.29 -12.77 6.47
N PHE A 155 6.99 -13.96 5.96
CA PHE A 155 7.46 -14.42 4.65
C PHE A 155 6.47 -14.17 3.51
N PHE A 156 5.18 -14.02 3.81
CA PHE A 156 4.15 -13.89 2.79
C PHE A 156 3.37 -12.56 2.87
N TYR A 157 2.71 -12.26 3.99
CA TYR A 157 1.87 -11.05 4.08
C TYR A 157 2.66 -9.75 4.06
N GLU A 158 3.65 -9.60 4.93
CA GLU A 158 4.35 -8.32 5.09
C GLU A 158 5.18 -7.93 3.86
N PRO A 159 5.92 -8.86 3.20
CA PRO A 159 6.59 -8.56 1.93
C PRO A 159 5.61 -8.11 0.85
N TRP A 160 4.38 -8.65 0.85
CA TRP A 160 3.35 -8.26 -0.10
C TRP A 160 3.00 -6.77 0.03
N PHE A 161 2.77 -6.32 1.26
CA PHE A 161 2.48 -4.91 1.55
C PHE A 161 3.67 -3.99 1.27
N LEU A 162 4.90 -4.45 1.54
CA LEU A 162 6.12 -3.72 1.24
C LEU A 162 6.24 -3.44 -0.26
N ILE A 163 6.09 -4.50 -1.08
CA ILE A 163 6.13 -4.39 -2.54
C ILE A 163 5.02 -3.46 -3.04
N MET A 164 3.81 -3.59 -2.51
CA MET A 164 2.69 -2.72 -2.88
C MET A 164 2.97 -1.24 -2.56
N GLY A 165 3.52 -0.95 -1.38
CA GLY A 165 3.91 0.40 -0.98
C GLY A 165 4.96 0.99 -1.94
N LEU A 166 5.99 0.22 -2.29
CA LEU A 166 7.01 0.65 -3.24
C LEU A 166 6.44 0.94 -4.64
N LEU A 167 5.58 0.06 -5.16
CA LEU A 167 4.92 0.22 -6.46
C LEU A 167 4.00 1.45 -6.49
N ALA A 168 3.22 1.67 -5.43
CA ALA A 168 2.36 2.84 -5.28
C ALA A 168 3.18 4.14 -5.20
N GLY A 169 4.28 4.14 -4.43
CA GLY A 169 5.18 5.29 -4.33
C GLY A 169 5.85 5.65 -5.65
N LEU A 170 6.34 4.66 -6.40
CA LEU A 170 6.89 4.86 -7.74
C LEU A 170 5.85 5.41 -8.71
N SER A 171 4.61 4.91 -8.64
CA SER A 171 3.49 5.41 -9.44
C SER A 171 3.16 6.87 -9.10
N ALA A 172 3.19 7.25 -7.82
CA ALA A 172 3.00 8.63 -7.38
C ALA A 172 4.10 9.56 -7.91
N VAL A 173 5.37 9.14 -7.86
CA VAL A 173 6.49 9.93 -8.41
C VAL A 173 6.33 10.12 -9.92
N HIS A 174 5.99 9.06 -10.65
CA HIS A 174 5.71 9.13 -12.08
C HIS A 174 4.60 10.16 -12.39
N TYR A 175 3.47 10.06 -11.68
CA TYR A 175 2.33 10.96 -11.88
C TYR A 175 2.67 12.42 -11.53
N ALA A 176 3.43 12.65 -10.45
CA ALA A 176 3.89 13.98 -10.05
C ALA A 176 4.75 14.63 -11.14
N LEU A 177 5.71 13.89 -11.69
CA LEU A 177 6.57 14.37 -12.78
C LEU A 177 5.77 14.70 -14.04
N ASN A 178 4.78 13.86 -14.38
CA ASN A 178 3.90 14.06 -15.53
C ASN A 178 2.78 15.07 -15.27
N SER A 179 2.68 15.60 -14.06
CA SER A 179 1.78 16.69 -13.66
C SER A 179 2.49 18.05 -13.55
N ASN A 180 3.66 18.17 -14.18
CA ASN A 180 4.51 19.38 -14.21
C ASN A 180 5.09 19.80 -12.85
N ILE A 181 5.17 18.89 -11.87
CA ILE A 181 5.90 19.15 -10.63
C ILE A 181 7.41 19.00 -10.90
N ARG A 182 8.20 19.98 -10.45
CA ARG A 182 9.66 20.01 -10.68
C ARG A 182 10.34 18.87 -9.92
N PHE A 183 11.30 18.21 -10.56
CA PHE A 183 12.07 17.11 -9.95
C PHE A 183 12.79 17.52 -8.65
N THR A 184 13.29 18.74 -8.56
CA THR A 184 13.93 19.27 -7.34
C THR A 184 12.95 19.37 -6.15
N VAL A 185 11.69 19.73 -6.42
CA VAL A 185 10.63 19.80 -5.40
C VAL A 185 10.27 18.40 -4.95
N ILE A 186 10.10 17.46 -5.89
CA ILE A 186 9.84 16.05 -5.58
C ILE A 186 10.95 15.50 -4.70
N ARG A 187 12.23 15.68 -5.06
CA ARG A 187 13.36 15.19 -4.26
C ARG A 187 13.35 15.72 -2.83
N ARG A 188 13.09 17.02 -2.64
CA ARG A 188 13.02 17.63 -1.31
C ARG A 188 11.83 17.09 -0.52
N PHE A 189 10.67 16.97 -1.16
CA PHE A 189 9.46 16.43 -0.53
C PHE A 189 9.63 14.95 -0.16
N THR A 190 10.30 14.15 -1.00
CA THR A 190 10.61 12.74 -0.72
C THR A 190 11.41 12.61 0.57
N ILE A 191 12.36 13.50 0.86
CA ILE A 191 13.11 13.44 2.13
C ILE A 191 12.17 13.61 3.33
N TYR A 192 11.32 14.65 3.33
CA TYR A 192 10.36 14.87 4.42
C TYR A 192 9.33 13.74 4.52
N TYR A 193 8.89 13.21 3.38
CA TYR A 193 7.97 12.09 3.32
C TYR A 193 8.59 10.80 3.89
N LEU A 194 9.85 10.50 3.58
CA LEU A 194 10.56 9.35 4.14
C LEU A 194 10.77 9.51 5.66
N LEU A 195 11.08 10.71 6.14
CA LEU A 195 11.13 10.99 7.58
C LEU A 195 9.76 10.76 8.25
N PHE A 196 8.68 11.23 7.62
CA PHE A 196 7.33 10.98 8.09
C PHE A 196 6.98 9.48 8.13
N VAL A 197 7.31 8.71 7.07
CA VAL A 197 7.11 7.26 7.03
C VAL A 197 7.94 6.56 8.10
N LEU A 198 9.18 7.00 8.36
CA LEU A 198 10.02 6.47 9.43
C LEU A 198 9.38 6.70 10.81
N LEU A 199 8.88 7.91 11.07
CA LEU A 199 8.17 8.21 12.31
C LEU A 199 6.90 7.36 12.46
N LEU A 200 6.17 7.14 11.36
CA LEU A 200 4.98 6.29 11.35
C LEU A 200 5.31 4.81 11.62
N ILE A 201 6.41 4.30 11.06
CA ILE A 201 6.94 2.96 11.37
C ILE A 201 7.25 2.85 12.86
N ILE A 202 8.00 3.82 13.42
CA ILE A 202 8.35 3.85 14.85
C ILE A 202 7.07 3.84 15.69
N LEU A 203 6.07 4.66 15.34
CA LEU A 203 4.80 4.70 16.03
C LEU A 203 4.09 3.33 16.01
N PHE A 204 4.03 2.66 14.85
CA PHE A 204 3.41 1.34 14.74
C PHE A 204 4.15 0.28 15.56
N VAL A 205 5.48 0.27 15.53
CA VAL A 205 6.30 -0.67 16.31
C VAL A 205 6.08 -0.45 17.81
N ILE A 206 6.16 0.80 18.27
CA ILE A 206 5.94 1.15 19.68
C ILE A 206 4.51 0.80 20.08
N GLY A 207 3.50 1.18 19.31
CA GLY A 207 2.09 0.87 19.61
C GLY A 207 1.85 -0.64 19.71
N THR A 208 2.49 -1.44 18.86
CA THR A 208 2.39 -2.90 18.92
C THR A 208 3.06 -3.50 20.16
N ILE A 209 4.22 -2.96 20.58
CA ILE A 209 4.96 -3.44 21.74
C ILE A 209 4.32 -3.01 23.06
N PHE A 210 3.89 -1.75 23.15
CA PHE A 210 3.43 -1.12 24.39
C PHE A 210 1.91 -1.03 24.55
N LYS A 211 1.12 -1.45 23.53
CA LYS A 211 -0.34 -1.56 23.56
C LYS A 211 -1.08 -0.29 24.03
N PHE A 212 -0.76 0.87 23.47
CA PHE A 212 -1.55 2.10 23.67
C PHE A 212 -2.30 2.51 22.41
#